data_AF-A0A250J4A2-F1
#
_entry.id   AF-A0A250J4A2-F1
#
_cell.length_a   1.000
_cell.length_b   1.000
_cell.length_c   1.000
_cell.angle_alpha   90.00
_cell.angle_beta   90.00
_cell.angle_gamma   90.00
#
_symmetry.space_group_name_H-M   'P 1'
#
loop_
_entity.id
_entity.type
_entity.pdbx_description
1 polymer ?
#
loop_
_entity_poly.entity_id
_entity_poly.type
_entity_poly.pdbx_seq_one_letter_code
_entity_poly.pdbx_strand_id
1 'polypeptide(L)'
;MAHPAPPHVQSAQAQVAAALEQLAGKPVDLLKTPWQEVESALPNLLGGAFDPNNQNHQVLALGIGGALAERLAGDHGAFWFLNRESPEGASLGFPDALIVLSPFGEVMNSLIAGKLSRLEELSASIRGMLGKARFGGAGGGQKLGPADYQRLIDPGFMQFLVMDPAKTVKALDSTPDALTREIRDALGRAQIPKEVRQQFEGQVLTALQQMQPGKKLSEQVEVAPRIVELMAHLFGTQASTGAAQNEFWGHLILPMLFIGTPQDFPPVDEEELQAFTQGVAPMELFVDVVPHSVQAPDEGLLGAFDRTEVTPLHASFERSRAPLHLLKLNMERLKPVLAKFDPNQMVDTVRRFTKYMEEKAGKGAPPNPQNEEMLKAASVLLGDLKKLVLEGKGDVCLRQMTEGDAMSERDLAAVRNALQGPRIILS
;
A
#
# COMPACT_ATOMS: atom_id res chain seq x y z
N MET A 1 20.58 -0.34 10.70
CA MET A 1 20.34 -1.01 11.99
C MET A 1 19.10 -1.86 11.82
N ALA A 2 19.08 -3.11 12.29
CA ALA A 2 17.86 -3.91 12.28
C ALA A 2 16.81 -3.20 13.15
N HIS A 3 15.59 -3.03 12.65
CA HIS A 3 14.54 -2.44 13.47
C HIS A 3 14.14 -3.42 14.59
N PRO A 4 13.94 -2.92 15.81
CA PRO A 4 13.56 -3.77 16.94
C PRO A 4 12.22 -4.45 16.64
N ALA A 5 12.06 -5.67 17.14
CA ALA A 5 10.78 -6.38 17.06
C ALA A 5 9.66 -5.52 17.67
N PRO A 6 8.42 -5.60 17.17
CA PRO A 6 7.29 -4.91 17.79
C PRO A 6 7.20 -5.24 19.29
N PRO A 7 6.87 -4.28 20.18
CA PRO A 7 6.91 -4.50 21.64
C PRO A 7 6.07 -5.69 22.12
N HIS A 8 4.91 -5.93 21.49
CA HIS A 8 4.05 -7.07 21.81
C HIS A 8 4.68 -8.43 21.44
N VAL A 9 5.47 -8.48 20.36
CA VAL A 9 6.22 -9.69 19.96
C VAL A 9 7.33 -9.97 20.96
N GLN A 10 8.07 -8.95 21.38
CA GLN A 10 9.12 -9.09 22.39
C GLN A 10 8.56 -9.62 23.72
N SER A 11 7.42 -9.07 24.15
CA SER A 11 6.74 -9.51 25.37
C SER A 11 6.28 -10.97 25.28
N ALA A 12 5.66 -11.37 24.16
CA ALA A 12 5.22 -12.74 23.94
C ALA A 12 6.40 -13.73 23.90
N GLN A 13 7.50 -13.36 23.24
CA GLN A 13 8.71 -14.19 23.19
C GLN A 13 9.30 -14.42 24.59
N ALA A 14 9.40 -13.36 25.40
CA ALA A 14 9.88 -13.46 26.78
C ALA A 14 8.97 -14.35 27.65
N GLN A 15 7.65 -14.26 27.47
CA GLN A 15 6.69 -15.12 28.16
C GLN A 15 6.86 -16.60 27.80
N VAL A 16 7.03 -16.92 26.51
CA VAL A 16 7.23 -18.31 26.07
C VAL A 16 8.56 -18.86 26.58
N ALA A 17 9.64 -18.06 26.53
CA ALA A 17 10.93 -18.46 27.09
C ALA A 17 10.81 -18.80 28.58
N ALA A 18 10.20 -17.91 29.38
CA ALA A 18 9.98 -18.14 30.81
C ALA A 18 9.11 -19.38 31.09
N ALA A 19 8.06 -19.61 30.30
CA ALA A 19 7.20 -20.78 30.44
C ALA A 19 7.94 -22.10 30.15
N LEU A 20 8.77 -22.12 29.11
CA LEU A 20 9.61 -23.27 28.78
C LEU A 20 10.68 -23.54 29.85
N GLU A 21 11.28 -22.48 30.42
CA GLU A 21 12.24 -22.61 31.52
C GLU A 21 11.60 -23.22 32.78
N GLN A 22 10.40 -22.75 33.14
CA GLN A 22 9.65 -23.30 34.27
C GLN A 22 9.32 -24.79 34.06
N LEU A 23 8.96 -25.18 32.84
CA LEU A 23 8.65 -26.58 32.51
C LEU A 23 9.91 -27.47 32.49
N ALA A 24 11.00 -26.97 31.92
CA ALA A 24 12.22 -27.75 31.72
C ALA A 24 13.13 -27.80 32.97
N GLY A 25 12.92 -26.90 33.94
CA GLY A 25 13.76 -26.77 35.14
C GLY A 25 15.19 -26.29 34.84
N LYS A 26 15.44 -25.78 33.62
CA LYS A 26 16.72 -25.26 33.13
C LYS A 26 16.46 -24.09 32.18
N PRO A 27 17.42 -23.16 32.01
CA PRO A 27 17.31 -22.09 31.03
C PRO A 27 17.09 -22.63 29.61
N VAL A 28 16.18 -22.01 28.84
CA VAL A 28 15.83 -22.40 27.47
C VAL A 28 16.09 -21.23 26.54
N ASP A 29 17.14 -21.36 25.73
CA ASP A 29 17.46 -20.38 24.68
C ASP A 29 16.65 -20.68 23.42
N LEU A 30 15.49 -20.04 23.32
CA LEU A 30 14.58 -20.11 22.17
C LEU A 30 15.22 -19.71 20.84
N LEU A 31 16.43 -19.16 20.80
CA LEU A 31 17.13 -18.85 19.55
C LEU A 31 18.03 -19.99 19.08
N LYS A 32 18.33 -20.96 19.95
CA LYS A 32 19.25 -22.08 19.65
C LYS A 32 18.60 -23.45 19.77
N THR A 33 17.54 -23.59 20.56
CA THR A 33 16.84 -24.87 20.77
C THR A 33 16.25 -25.39 19.46
N PRO A 34 16.48 -26.65 19.04
CA PRO A 34 15.85 -27.22 17.85
C PRO A 34 14.32 -27.14 17.93
N TRP A 35 13.64 -26.86 16.81
CA TRP A 35 12.18 -26.68 16.84
C TRP A 35 11.44 -27.94 17.26
N GLN A 36 12.02 -29.11 17.00
CA GLN A 36 11.51 -30.39 17.44
C GLN A 36 11.54 -30.55 18.98
N GLU A 37 12.56 -30.00 19.64
CA GLU A 37 12.61 -30.00 21.11
C GLU A 37 11.55 -29.06 21.68
N VAL A 38 11.35 -27.88 21.06
CA VAL A 38 10.27 -26.94 21.43
C VAL A 38 8.90 -27.61 21.26
N GLU A 39 8.66 -28.26 20.11
CA GLU A 39 7.41 -28.99 19.81
C GLU A 39 7.06 -30.02 20.87
N SER A 40 8.06 -30.80 21.32
CA SER A 40 7.86 -31.84 22.33
C SER A 40 7.38 -31.30 23.68
N ALA A 41 7.70 -30.04 24.00
CA ALA A 41 7.31 -29.38 25.24
C ALA A 41 5.91 -28.72 25.17
N LEU A 42 5.38 -28.45 23.97
CA LEU A 42 4.15 -27.68 23.81
C LEU A 42 2.90 -28.32 24.42
N PRO A 43 2.64 -29.64 24.28
CA PRO A 43 1.43 -30.22 24.85
C PRO A 43 1.32 -30.02 26.37
N ASN A 44 2.45 -30.02 27.08
CA ASN A 44 2.50 -29.79 28.52
C ASN A 44 2.25 -28.31 28.88
N LEU A 45 2.68 -27.37 28.03
CA LEU A 45 2.41 -25.93 28.21
C LEU A 45 0.97 -25.55 27.87
N LEU A 46 0.40 -26.18 26.84
CA LEU A 46 -0.93 -25.90 26.33
C LEU A 46 -2.03 -26.69 27.06
N GLY A 47 -1.66 -27.69 27.87
CA GLY A 47 -2.60 -28.61 28.50
C GLY A 47 -3.31 -29.54 27.50
N GLY A 48 -2.72 -29.76 26.33
CA GLY A 48 -3.32 -30.53 25.24
C GLY A 48 -2.76 -30.17 23.87
N ALA A 49 -3.48 -30.57 22.81
CA ALA A 49 -3.14 -30.20 21.45
C ALA A 49 -3.31 -28.68 21.23
N PHE A 50 -2.55 -28.13 20.29
CA PHE A 50 -2.72 -26.74 19.86
C PHE A 50 -4.13 -26.50 19.32
N ASP A 51 -4.69 -25.35 19.67
CA ASP A 51 -6.02 -24.91 19.24
C ASP A 51 -5.89 -23.47 18.73
N PRO A 52 -6.06 -23.24 17.41
CA PRO A 52 -5.90 -21.92 16.82
C PRO A 52 -6.96 -20.93 17.29
N ASN A 53 -8.06 -21.36 17.92
CA ASN A 53 -9.11 -20.48 18.44
C ASN A 53 -8.90 -20.07 19.91
N ASN A 54 -7.92 -20.65 20.59
CA ASN A 54 -7.60 -20.33 21.98
C ASN A 54 -6.59 -19.18 22.05
N GLN A 55 -6.95 -18.07 22.69
CA GLN A 55 -6.10 -16.88 22.81
C GLN A 55 -4.75 -17.18 23.47
N ASN A 56 -4.70 -18.04 24.50
CA ASN A 56 -3.44 -18.38 25.15
C ASN A 56 -2.51 -19.15 24.21
N HIS A 57 -3.08 -19.98 23.34
CA HIS A 57 -2.33 -20.72 22.33
C HIS A 57 -1.81 -19.78 21.25
N GLN A 58 -2.61 -18.78 20.83
CA GLN A 58 -2.18 -17.74 19.90
C GLN A 58 -1.04 -16.88 20.46
N VAL A 59 -1.06 -16.53 21.75
CA VAL A 59 0.04 -15.81 22.41
C VAL A 59 1.33 -16.65 22.41
N LEU A 60 1.23 -17.95 22.66
CA LEU A 60 2.38 -18.85 22.55
C LEU A 60 2.91 -18.92 21.10
N ALA A 61 2.04 -19.02 20.11
CA ALA A 61 2.42 -19.01 18.70
C ALA A 61 3.10 -17.68 18.30
N LEU A 62 2.62 -16.56 18.84
CA LEU A 62 3.24 -15.24 18.64
C LEU A 62 4.65 -15.17 19.24
N GLY A 63 4.86 -15.72 20.45
CA GLY A 63 6.18 -15.76 21.07
C GLY A 63 7.18 -16.65 20.32
N ILE A 64 6.73 -17.81 19.83
CA ILE A 64 7.53 -18.66 18.93
C ILE A 64 7.82 -17.94 17.61
N GLY A 65 6.85 -17.18 17.07
CA GLY A 65 7.02 -16.34 15.89
C GLY A 65 8.09 -15.26 16.07
N GLY A 66 8.16 -14.65 17.26
CA GLY A 66 9.24 -13.73 17.64
C GLY A 66 10.61 -14.40 17.63
N ALA A 67 10.72 -15.59 18.24
CA ALA A 67 11.97 -16.35 18.23
C ALA A 67 12.40 -16.77 16.82
N LEU A 68 11.46 -17.20 15.96
CA LEU A 68 11.74 -17.48 14.55
C LEU A 68 12.28 -16.25 13.82
N ALA A 69 11.67 -15.09 14.06
CA ALA A 69 12.09 -13.85 13.44
C ALA A 69 13.50 -13.42 13.84
N GLU A 70 13.85 -13.55 15.13
CA GLU A 70 15.20 -13.25 15.60
C GLU A 70 16.25 -14.21 15.01
N ARG A 71 15.92 -15.50 14.88
CA ARG A 71 16.80 -16.45 14.16
C ARG A 71 17.01 -16.03 12.71
N LEU A 72 15.94 -15.69 11.99
CA LEU A 72 16.02 -15.22 10.60
C LEU A 72 16.76 -13.89 10.47
N ALA A 73 16.64 -13.00 11.46
CA ALA A 73 17.41 -11.76 11.52
C ALA A 73 18.92 -12.04 11.67
N GLY A 74 19.29 -12.95 12.57
CA GLY A 74 20.68 -13.37 12.77
C GLY A 74 21.28 -14.10 11.58
N ASP A 75 20.54 -15.05 11.00
CA ASP A 75 21.03 -15.93 9.95
C ASP A 75 21.01 -15.28 8.56
N HIS A 76 20.03 -14.42 8.30
CA HIS A 76 19.68 -13.93 6.96
C HIS A 76 19.58 -12.41 6.85
N GLY A 77 19.84 -11.68 7.94
CA GLY A 77 19.74 -10.22 7.96
C GLY A 77 18.31 -9.72 7.80
N ALA A 78 17.32 -10.55 8.15
CA ALA A 78 15.91 -10.16 8.14
C ALA A 78 15.65 -8.95 9.05
N PHE A 79 14.63 -8.17 8.73
CA PHE A 79 14.24 -7.01 9.52
C PHE A 79 12.72 -6.87 9.58
N TRP A 80 12.22 -6.34 10.69
CA TRP A 80 10.80 -6.04 10.87
C TRP A 80 10.35 -4.83 10.06
N PHE A 81 9.10 -4.85 9.59
CA PHE A 81 8.44 -3.66 9.06
C PHE A 81 8.04 -2.70 10.19
N LEU A 82 8.10 -1.40 9.89
CA LEU A 82 8.00 -0.33 10.87
C LEU A 82 6.56 -0.03 11.35
N ASN A 83 5.53 -0.28 10.52
CA ASN A 83 4.16 0.20 10.77
C ASN A 83 3.11 -0.92 10.90
N ARG A 84 3.51 -2.14 11.26
CA ARG A 84 2.60 -3.28 11.38
C ARG A 84 2.42 -3.68 12.83
N GLU A 85 1.53 -2.96 13.51
CA GLU A 85 1.31 -3.09 14.95
C GLU A 85 0.42 -4.29 15.32
N SER A 86 -0.34 -4.84 14.38
CA SER A 86 -1.16 -6.03 14.65
C SER A 86 -0.30 -7.31 14.64
N PRO A 87 -0.55 -8.29 15.51
CA PRO A 87 0.18 -9.57 15.55
C PRO A 87 0.15 -10.32 14.21
N GLU A 88 -0.97 -10.22 13.47
CA GLU A 88 -1.18 -10.81 12.15
C GLU A 88 -0.48 -10.02 11.03
N GLY A 89 -0.28 -8.72 11.24
CA GLY A 89 0.41 -7.84 10.31
C GLY A 89 1.93 -7.90 10.42
N ALA A 90 2.48 -8.20 11.59
CA ALA A 90 3.92 -8.22 11.83
C ALA A 90 4.63 -9.15 10.82
N SER A 91 5.51 -8.55 10.01
CA SER A 91 6.17 -9.23 8.88
C SER A 91 7.64 -8.84 8.79
N LEU A 92 8.42 -9.73 8.20
CA LEU A 92 9.84 -9.55 7.93
C LEU A 92 10.11 -9.29 6.45
N GLY A 93 11.08 -8.43 6.19
CA GLY A 93 11.76 -8.27 4.92
C GLY A 93 13.18 -8.81 4.96
N PHE A 94 13.76 -9.02 3.78
CA PHE A 94 15.13 -9.49 3.60
C PHE A 94 15.92 -8.60 2.63
N PRO A 95 17.22 -8.38 2.88
CA PRO A 95 18.00 -7.37 2.16
C PRO A 95 18.36 -7.74 0.73
N ASP A 96 18.45 -9.03 0.40
CA ASP A 96 18.95 -9.47 -0.92
C ASP A 96 17.86 -9.89 -1.90
N ALA A 97 16.62 -10.03 -1.45
CA ALA A 97 15.48 -10.40 -2.29
C ALA A 97 14.19 -9.86 -1.68
N LEU A 98 13.21 -9.51 -2.51
CA LEU A 98 11.88 -9.13 -2.06
C LEU A 98 11.14 -10.37 -1.54
N ILE A 99 11.21 -10.60 -0.24
CA ILE A 99 10.54 -11.70 0.46
C ILE A 99 9.79 -11.07 1.63
N VAL A 100 8.48 -11.28 1.68
CA VAL A 100 7.64 -10.88 2.81
C VAL A 100 7.23 -12.13 3.55
N LEU A 101 7.60 -12.22 4.83
CA LEU A 101 7.30 -13.37 5.67
C LEU A 101 6.52 -12.92 6.89
N SER A 102 5.38 -13.56 7.19
CA SER A 102 4.72 -13.42 8.50
C SER A 102 5.20 -14.55 9.42
N PRO A 103 6.08 -14.29 10.41
CA PRO A 103 6.59 -15.33 11.30
C PRO A 103 5.47 -15.99 12.11
N PHE A 104 4.49 -15.19 12.56
CA PHE A 104 3.31 -15.68 13.26
C PHE A 104 2.49 -16.63 12.37
N GLY A 105 2.21 -16.24 11.12
CA GLY A 105 1.46 -17.09 10.18
C GLY A 105 2.13 -18.44 9.93
N GLU A 106 3.46 -18.44 9.73
CA GLU A 106 4.21 -19.68 9.50
C GLU A 106 4.24 -20.60 10.73
N VAL A 107 4.35 -20.02 11.92
CA VAL A 107 4.27 -20.76 13.19
C VAL A 107 2.88 -21.33 13.39
N MET A 108 1.82 -20.54 13.18
CA MET A 108 0.44 -21.00 13.26
C MET A 108 0.19 -22.19 12.33
N ASN A 109 0.60 -22.08 11.06
CA ASN A 109 0.49 -23.17 10.08
C ASN A 109 1.25 -24.44 10.51
N SER A 110 2.43 -24.26 11.09
CA SER A 110 3.27 -25.37 11.57
C SER A 110 2.69 -26.05 12.82
N LEU A 111 2.14 -25.26 13.74
CA LEU A 111 1.49 -25.75 14.97
C LEU A 111 0.17 -26.49 14.66
N ILE A 112 -0.66 -25.95 13.76
CA ILE A 112 -1.88 -26.61 13.30
C ILE A 112 -1.55 -27.96 12.65
N ALA A 113 -0.43 -28.04 11.91
CA ALA A 113 0.05 -29.27 11.31
C ALA A 113 0.78 -30.20 12.29
N GLY A 114 1.02 -29.78 13.53
CA GLY A 114 1.81 -30.50 14.54
C GLY A 114 3.25 -30.77 14.09
N LYS A 115 3.86 -29.84 13.35
CA LYS A 115 5.18 -29.98 12.72
C LYS A 115 5.95 -28.66 12.70
N LEU A 116 6.39 -28.18 13.86
CA LEU A 116 7.29 -27.03 14.01
C LEU A 116 8.65 -27.23 13.33
N SER A 117 9.09 -28.46 13.09
CA SER A 117 10.32 -28.71 12.31
C SER A 117 10.28 -28.11 10.90
N ARG A 118 9.08 -27.83 10.35
CA ARG A 118 8.91 -27.11 9.08
C ARG A 118 9.54 -25.71 9.07
N LEU A 119 9.72 -25.10 10.24
CA LEU A 119 10.37 -23.79 10.35
C LEU A 119 11.87 -23.85 9.99
N GLU A 120 12.53 -25.00 10.18
CA GLU A 120 13.90 -25.25 9.69
C GLU A 120 13.92 -25.35 8.16
N GLU A 121 12.94 -26.05 7.57
CA GLU A 121 12.79 -26.16 6.11
C GLU A 121 12.53 -24.79 5.47
N LEU A 122 11.67 -23.99 6.09
CA LEU A 122 11.40 -22.60 5.70
C LEU A 122 12.69 -21.77 5.71
N SER A 123 13.47 -21.84 6.79
CA SER A 123 14.74 -21.11 6.92
C SER A 123 15.75 -21.55 5.85
N ALA A 124 15.85 -22.86 5.57
CA ALA A 124 16.69 -23.39 4.50
C ALA A 124 16.24 -22.93 3.10
N SER A 125 14.93 -22.87 2.87
CA SER A 125 14.35 -22.37 1.62
C SER A 125 14.67 -20.88 1.40
N ILE A 126 14.50 -20.05 2.45
CA ILE A 126 14.84 -18.62 2.42
C ILE A 126 16.32 -18.43 2.11
N ARG A 127 17.20 -19.18 2.78
CA ARG A 127 18.64 -19.17 2.47
C ARG A 127 18.92 -19.47 0.99
N GLY A 128 18.24 -20.46 0.42
CA GLY A 128 18.35 -20.81 -0.99
C GLY A 128 17.88 -19.69 -1.92
N MET A 129 16.75 -19.04 -1.61
CA MET A 129 16.21 -17.91 -2.37
C MET A 129 17.15 -16.69 -2.33
N LEU A 130 17.64 -16.33 -1.14
CA LEU A 130 18.61 -15.24 -0.97
C LEU A 130 19.93 -15.54 -1.67
N GLY A 131 20.40 -16.79 -1.61
CA GLY A 131 21.58 -17.23 -2.36
C GLY A 131 21.40 -17.06 -3.86
N LYS A 132 20.26 -17.50 -4.41
CA LYS A 132 19.94 -17.30 -5.83
C LYS A 132 19.84 -15.83 -6.22
N ALA A 133 19.30 -14.97 -5.35
CA ALA A 133 19.20 -13.53 -5.62
C ALA A 133 20.57 -12.84 -5.58
N ARG A 134 21.45 -13.22 -4.65
CA ARG A 134 22.82 -12.70 -4.55
C ARG A 134 23.72 -13.09 -5.73
N PHE A 135 23.55 -14.31 -6.25
CA PHE A 135 24.44 -14.89 -7.28
C PHE A 135 23.79 -15.08 -8.65
N GLY A 136 22.50 -14.76 -8.79
CA GLY A 136 21.78 -14.73 -10.07
C GLY A 136 22.22 -13.53 -10.91
N GLY A 137 22.13 -13.65 -12.25
CA GLY A 137 22.75 -12.75 -13.25
C GLY A 137 22.39 -11.25 -13.22
N ALA A 138 21.63 -10.78 -12.22
CA ALA A 138 21.54 -9.38 -11.84
C ALA A 138 22.51 -9.11 -10.68
N GLY A 139 23.81 -9.26 -10.92
CA GLY A 139 24.83 -8.97 -9.93
C GLY A 139 24.72 -7.52 -9.44
N GLY A 140 24.63 -7.34 -8.11
CA GLY A 140 24.76 -6.03 -7.48
C GLY A 140 23.46 -5.23 -7.33
N GLY A 141 22.30 -5.87 -7.20
CA GLY A 141 21.10 -5.18 -6.73
C GLY A 141 21.38 -4.49 -5.38
N GLN A 142 20.97 -3.22 -5.25
CA GLN A 142 21.08 -2.48 -3.99
C GLN A 142 20.34 -3.26 -2.89
N LYS A 143 20.97 -3.42 -1.72
CA LYS A 143 20.33 -4.10 -0.59
C LYS A 143 19.06 -3.34 -0.23
N LEU A 144 17.96 -4.07 -0.17
CA LEU A 144 16.67 -3.54 0.24
C LEU A 144 16.69 -3.29 1.75
N GLY A 145 16.32 -2.09 2.14
CA GLY A 145 16.12 -1.70 3.52
C GLY A 145 14.65 -1.71 3.94
N PRO A 146 14.39 -1.50 5.23
CA PRO A 146 13.04 -1.33 5.78
C PRO A 146 12.24 -0.24 5.09
N ALA A 147 12.87 0.89 4.75
CA ALA A 147 12.20 1.98 4.02
C ALA A 147 11.80 1.58 2.59
N ASP A 148 12.62 0.77 1.90
CA ASP A 148 12.29 0.26 0.56
C ASP A 148 11.10 -0.70 0.63
N TYR A 149 11.09 -1.59 1.63
CA TYR A 149 9.95 -2.47 1.89
C TYR A 149 8.69 -1.70 2.26
N GLN A 150 8.80 -0.68 3.09
CA GLN A 150 7.67 0.18 3.44
C GLN A 150 7.09 0.83 2.18
N ARG A 151 7.91 1.37 1.27
CA ARG A 151 7.41 1.94 0.00
C ARG A 151 6.79 0.89 -0.93
N LEU A 152 7.39 -0.29 -0.99
CA LEU A 152 6.94 -1.37 -1.88
C LEU A 152 5.68 -2.08 -1.39
N ILE A 153 5.38 -2.01 -0.09
CA ILE A 153 4.36 -2.84 0.54
C ILE A 153 3.26 -2.01 1.20
N ASP A 154 3.61 -0.89 1.83
CA ASP A 154 2.64 0.01 2.42
C ASP A 154 2.18 1.01 1.35
N PRO A 155 0.86 1.24 1.19
CA PRO A 155 0.37 2.19 0.22
C PRO A 155 0.85 3.62 0.53
N GLY A 156 1.80 4.11 -0.27
CA GLY A 156 2.33 5.48 -0.19
C GLY A 156 1.92 6.35 -1.37
N PHE A 157 1.32 5.77 -2.41
CA PHE A 157 0.86 6.45 -3.61
C PHE A 157 -0.67 6.46 -3.67
N MET A 158 -1.21 7.50 -4.28
CA MET A 158 -2.63 7.72 -4.46
C MET A 158 -2.94 8.03 -5.92
N GLN A 159 -4.06 7.51 -6.38
CA GLN A 159 -4.58 7.73 -7.73
C GLN A 159 -6.09 7.91 -7.66
N PHE A 160 -6.61 8.98 -8.28
CA PHE A 160 -8.05 9.16 -8.43
C PHE A 160 -8.53 8.43 -9.69
N LEU A 161 -9.68 7.77 -9.60
CA LEU A 161 -10.27 6.93 -10.62
C LEU A 161 -11.73 7.31 -10.86
N VAL A 162 -12.22 7.11 -12.09
CA VAL A 162 -13.66 6.97 -12.37
C VAL A 162 -13.95 5.51 -12.68
N MET A 163 -14.89 4.95 -11.93
CA MET A 163 -15.34 3.58 -12.08
C MET A 163 -16.75 3.53 -12.68
N ASP A 164 -16.92 2.70 -13.71
CA ASP A 164 -18.21 2.34 -14.27
C ASP A 164 -19.01 1.51 -13.26
N PRO A 165 -20.14 2.00 -12.73
CA PRO A 165 -20.88 1.27 -11.70
C PRO A 165 -21.40 -0.08 -12.21
N ALA A 166 -21.84 -0.16 -13.47
CA ALA A 166 -22.41 -1.37 -14.04
C ALA A 166 -21.34 -2.44 -14.25
N LYS A 167 -20.16 -2.09 -14.79
CA LYS A 167 -19.05 -3.05 -14.94
C LYS A 167 -18.47 -3.47 -13.60
N THR A 168 -18.41 -2.54 -12.65
CA THR A 168 -17.94 -2.82 -11.28
C THR A 168 -18.86 -3.84 -10.60
N VAL A 169 -20.17 -3.60 -10.58
CA VAL A 169 -21.15 -4.54 -10.02
C VAL A 169 -21.08 -5.89 -10.75
N LYS A 170 -21.00 -5.88 -12.08
CA LYS A 170 -20.85 -7.13 -12.86
C LYS A 170 -19.63 -7.94 -12.44
N ALA A 171 -18.48 -7.31 -12.23
CA ALA A 171 -17.27 -7.98 -11.78
C ALA A 171 -17.44 -8.57 -10.36
N LEU A 172 -18.05 -7.79 -9.46
CA LEU A 172 -18.32 -8.21 -8.08
C LEU A 172 -19.35 -9.36 -7.99
N ASP A 173 -20.31 -9.40 -8.91
CA ASP A 173 -21.32 -10.46 -9.02
C ASP A 173 -20.85 -11.69 -9.81
N SER A 174 -19.67 -11.63 -10.43
CA SER A 174 -19.11 -12.75 -11.18
C SER A 174 -18.47 -13.79 -10.26
N THR A 175 -18.39 -15.03 -10.74
CA THR A 175 -17.68 -16.11 -10.04
C THR A 175 -16.18 -16.08 -10.37
N PRO A 176 -15.30 -16.62 -9.50
CA PRO A 176 -13.87 -16.69 -9.77
C PRO A 176 -13.51 -17.40 -11.09
N ASP A 177 -14.27 -18.43 -11.49
CA ASP A 177 -14.08 -19.14 -12.75
C ASP A 177 -14.38 -18.29 -13.97
N ALA A 178 -15.45 -17.48 -13.92
CA ALA A 178 -15.80 -16.57 -14.99
C ALA A 178 -14.70 -15.51 -15.16
N LEU A 179 -14.27 -14.89 -14.05
CA LEU A 179 -13.22 -13.88 -14.04
C LEU A 179 -11.88 -14.44 -14.53
N THR A 180 -11.52 -15.65 -14.11
CA THR A 180 -10.30 -16.34 -14.57
C THR A 180 -10.27 -16.48 -16.08
N ARG A 181 -11.40 -16.84 -16.72
CA ARG A 181 -11.50 -16.95 -18.17
C ARG A 181 -11.35 -15.59 -18.86
N GLU A 182 -12.02 -14.57 -18.35
CA GLU A 182 -11.98 -13.22 -18.94
C GLU A 182 -10.59 -12.58 -18.82
N ILE A 183 -9.92 -12.75 -17.68
CA ILE A 183 -8.56 -12.25 -17.46
C ILE A 183 -7.57 -12.99 -18.35
N ARG A 184 -7.66 -14.33 -18.46
CA ARG A 184 -6.75 -15.10 -19.33
C ARG A 184 -6.89 -14.67 -20.79
N ASP A 185 -8.11 -14.47 -21.28
CA ASP A 185 -8.37 -13.91 -22.60
C ASP A 185 -7.74 -12.52 -22.76
N ALA A 186 -7.96 -11.63 -21.79
CA ALA A 186 -7.41 -10.28 -21.83
C ALA A 186 -5.87 -10.27 -21.80
N LEU A 187 -5.23 -11.10 -20.98
CA LEU A 187 -3.77 -11.22 -20.91
C LEU A 187 -3.17 -11.70 -22.24
N GLY A 188 -3.88 -12.57 -22.96
CA GLY A 188 -3.49 -13.01 -24.30
C GLY A 188 -3.54 -11.89 -25.34
N ARG A 189 -4.43 -10.91 -25.16
CA ARG A 189 -4.60 -9.74 -26.05
C ARG A 189 -3.80 -8.51 -25.61
N ALA A 190 -3.47 -8.41 -24.32
CA ALA A 190 -2.73 -7.28 -23.76
C ALA A 190 -1.28 -7.25 -24.25
N GLN A 191 -0.84 -6.06 -24.67
CA GLN A 191 0.55 -5.79 -25.05
C GLN A 191 1.38 -5.50 -23.80
N ILE A 192 1.79 -6.55 -23.09
CA ILE A 192 2.63 -6.48 -21.89
C ILE A 192 3.85 -7.42 -22.02
N PRO A 193 4.95 -7.17 -21.29
CA PRO A 193 6.11 -8.06 -21.26
C PRO A 193 5.75 -9.48 -20.81
N LYS A 194 6.49 -10.49 -21.30
CA LYS A 194 6.19 -11.90 -21.03
C LYS A 194 6.32 -12.23 -19.54
N GLU A 195 7.33 -11.66 -18.89
CA GLU A 195 7.63 -11.84 -17.47
C GLU A 195 6.48 -11.27 -16.62
N VAL A 196 5.99 -10.07 -16.97
CA VAL A 196 4.84 -9.42 -16.32
C VAL A 196 3.58 -10.27 -16.50
N ARG A 197 3.33 -10.81 -17.70
CA ARG A 197 2.21 -11.72 -17.94
C ARG A 197 2.28 -12.95 -17.05
N GLN A 198 3.44 -13.60 -16.97
CA GLN A 198 3.65 -14.79 -16.13
C GLN A 198 3.45 -14.49 -14.65
N GLN A 199 3.93 -13.34 -14.18
CA GLN A 199 3.69 -12.90 -12.80
C GLN A 199 2.21 -12.68 -12.54
N PHE A 200 1.49 -12.02 -13.47
CA PHE A 200 0.06 -11.79 -13.34
C PHE A 200 -0.72 -13.12 -13.30
N GLU A 201 -0.38 -14.08 -14.15
CA GLU A 201 -0.97 -15.41 -14.14
C GLU A 201 -0.71 -16.13 -12.81
N GLY A 202 0.53 -16.14 -12.33
CA GLY A 202 0.92 -16.83 -11.10
C GLY A 202 0.39 -16.20 -9.81
N GLN A 203 0.08 -14.90 -9.82
CA GLN A 203 -0.43 -14.19 -8.64
C GLN A 203 -1.95 -14.06 -8.67
N VAL A 204 -2.51 -13.51 -9.75
CA VAL A 204 -3.94 -13.16 -9.81
C VAL A 204 -4.79 -14.38 -10.16
N LEU A 205 -4.41 -15.18 -11.16
CA LEU A 205 -5.22 -16.34 -11.53
C LEU A 205 -5.14 -17.44 -10.47
N THR A 206 -3.97 -17.66 -9.87
CA THR A 206 -3.84 -18.60 -8.76
C THR A 206 -4.65 -18.16 -7.54
N ALA A 207 -4.68 -16.88 -7.20
CA ALA A 207 -5.51 -16.40 -6.11
C ALA A 207 -7.01 -16.60 -6.39
N LEU A 208 -7.48 -16.30 -7.61
CA LEU A 208 -8.86 -16.59 -8.01
C LEU A 208 -9.20 -18.09 -7.96
N GLN A 209 -8.26 -18.97 -8.31
CA GLN A 209 -8.46 -20.43 -8.22
C GLN A 209 -8.52 -20.96 -6.78
N GLN A 210 -7.92 -20.26 -5.83
CA GLN A 210 -8.00 -20.60 -4.40
C GLN A 210 -9.31 -20.12 -3.76
N MET A 211 -10.04 -19.21 -4.42
CA MET A 211 -11.36 -18.78 -3.95
C MET A 211 -12.41 -19.89 -4.12
N GLN A 212 -13.50 -19.80 -3.36
CA GLN A 212 -14.57 -20.79 -3.38
C GLN A 212 -15.28 -20.76 -4.75
N PRO A 213 -15.29 -21.89 -5.49
CA PRO A 213 -16.00 -21.99 -6.77
C PRO A 213 -17.50 -21.76 -6.62
N GLY A 214 -18.13 -21.21 -7.66
CA GLY A 214 -19.58 -21.00 -7.72
C GLY A 214 -20.12 -19.85 -6.85
N LYS A 215 -19.37 -19.35 -5.87
CA LYS A 215 -19.73 -18.15 -5.12
C LYS A 215 -19.36 -16.87 -5.87
N LYS A 216 -20.10 -15.80 -5.61
CA LYS A 216 -19.78 -14.47 -6.15
C LYS A 216 -18.50 -13.94 -5.51
N LEU A 217 -17.83 -13.03 -6.21
CA LEU A 217 -16.65 -12.37 -5.68
C LEU A 217 -16.97 -11.51 -4.46
N SER A 218 -18.07 -10.76 -4.49
CA SER A 218 -18.56 -9.92 -3.38
C SER A 218 -18.88 -10.69 -2.10
N GLU A 219 -19.19 -11.98 -2.20
CA GLU A 219 -19.45 -12.88 -1.06
C GLU A 219 -18.18 -13.33 -0.35
N GLN A 220 -17.01 -13.09 -0.94
CA GLN A 220 -15.74 -13.64 -0.48
C GLN A 220 -14.74 -12.55 -0.05
N VAL A 221 -15.22 -11.32 0.15
CA VAL A 221 -14.41 -10.17 0.55
C VAL A 221 -13.66 -10.41 1.86
N GLU A 222 -14.23 -11.14 2.82
CA GLU A 222 -13.55 -11.46 4.08
C GLU A 222 -12.30 -12.33 3.90
N VAL A 223 -12.25 -13.12 2.84
CA VAL A 223 -11.17 -14.08 2.57
C VAL A 223 -10.10 -13.48 1.66
N ALA A 224 -10.50 -12.73 0.64
CA ALA A 224 -9.58 -12.21 -0.38
C ALA A 224 -9.91 -10.77 -0.80
N PRO A 225 -9.95 -9.79 0.13
CA PRO A 225 -10.43 -8.43 -0.14
C PRO A 225 -9.65 -7.75 -1.27
N ARG A 226 -8.32 -7.97 -1.33
CA ARG A 226 -7.44 -7.41 -2.37
C ARG A 226 -7.73 -7.92 -3.77
N ILE A 227 -8.03 -9.21 -3.90
CA ILE A 227 -8.43 -9.77 -5.20
C ILE A 227 -9.78 -9.19 -5.60
N VAL A 228 -10.72 -9.02 -4.67
CA VAL A 228 -12.00 -8.39 -4.96
C VAL A 228 -11.85 -6.94 -5.45
N GLU A 229 -11.05 -6.12 -4.75
CA GLU A 229 -10.74 -4.74 -5.17
C GLU A 229 -10.03 -4.70 -6.51
N LEU A 230 -9.06 -5.59 -6.75
CA LEU A 230 -8.34 -5.66 -8.02
C LEU A 230 -9.30 -5.98 -9.18
N MET A 231 -10.24 -6.90 -9.00
CA MET A 231 -11.24 -7.21 -10.05
C MET A 231 -12.17 -6.03 -10.29
N ALA A 232 -12.65 -5.37 -9.24
CA ALA A 232 -13.43 -4.15 -9.38
C ALA A 232 -12.64 -3.10 -10.17
N HIS A 233 -11.37 -2.88 -9.83
CA HIS A 233 -10.49 -1.95 -10.52
C HIS A 233 -10.26 -2.33 -12.00
N LEU A 234 -9.94 -3.59 -12.30
CA LEU A 234 -9.61 -4.04 -13.65
C LEU A 234 -10.80 -3.90 -14.62
N PHE A 235 -12.00 -4.24 -14.15
CA PHE A 235 -13.20 -4.24 -14.97
C PHE A 235 -13.94 -2.90 -14.96
N GLY A 236 -13.90 -2.18 -13.83
CA GLY A 236 -14.67 -0.97 -13.59
C GLY A 236 -13.98 0.31 -14.01
N THR A 237 -12.65 0.42 -13.93
CA THR A 237 -11.95 1.70 -14.14
C THR A 237 -12.04 2.15 -15.60
N GLN A 238 -12.58 3.35 -15.83
CA GLN A 238 -12.68 3.97 -17.16
C GLN A 238 -11.62 5.04 -17.40
N ALA A 239 -11.27 5.77 -16.35
CA ALA A 239 -10.28 6.85 -16.39
C ALA A 239 -9.58 6.97 -15.04
N SER A 240 -8.38 7.55 -15.05
CA SER A 240 -7.56 7.74 -13.86
C SER A 240 -6.68 8.99 -14.02
N THR A 241 -6.29 9.59 -12.90
CA THR A 241 -5.16 10.53 -12.86
C THR A 241 -3.83 9.77 -12.98
N GLY A 242 -2.72 10.50 -13.06
CA GLY A 242 -1.42 9.96 -12.65
C GLY A 242 -1.42 9.54 -11.17
N ALA A 243 -0.48 8.66 -10.82
CA ALA A 243 -0.21 8.30 -9.43
C ALA A 243 0.81 9.27 -8.82
N ALA A 244 0.61 9.67 -7.57
CA ALA A 244 1.57 10.49 -6.83
C ALA A 244 1.55 10.14 -5.34
N GLN A 245 2.59 10.55 -4.62
CA GLN A 245 2.71 10.28 -3.19
C GLN A 245 1.53 10.89 -2.42
N ASN A 246 1.12 10.20 -1.35
CA ASN A 246 0.08 10.64 -0.43
C ASN A 246 0.35 12.05 0.10
N GLU A 247 1.58 12.30 0.55
CA GLU A 247 2.01 13.60 1.07
C GLU A 247 1.95 14.68 -0.01
N PHE A 248 2.31 14.34 -1.25
CA PHE A 248 2.22 15.30 -2.36
C PHE A 248 0.76 15.67 -2.65
N TRP A 249 -0.16 14.70 -2.60
CA TRP A 249 -1.59 14.95 -2.72
C TRP A 249 -2.15 15.80 -1.57
N GLY A 250 -1.88 15.39 -0.33
CA GLY A 250 -2.48 15.98 0.87
C GLY A 250 -1.86 17.30 1.31
N HIS A 251 -0.55 17.47 1.14
CA HIS A 251 0.17 18.66 1.63
C HIS A 251 0.41 19.72 0.57
N LEU A 252 0.28 19.40 -0.72
CA LEU A 252 0.57 20.35 -1.80
C LEU A 252 -0.56 20.45 -2.80
N ILE A 253 -0.92 19.35 -3.46
CA ILE A 253 -1.88 19.39 -4.57
C ILE A 253 -3.27 19.88 -4.15
N LEU A 254 -3.89 19.24 -3.15
CA LEU A 254 -5.25 19.59 -2.72
C LEU A 254 -5.31 20.94 -1.99
N PRO A 255 -4.35 21.30 -1.11
CA PRO A 255 -4.29 22.64 -0.55
C PRO A 255 -4.22 23.75 -1.61
N MET A 256 -3.40 23.58 -2.66
CA MET A 256 -3.38 24.53 -3.77
C MET A 256 -4.76 24.72 -4.42
N LEU A 257 -5.53 23.63 -4.60
CA LEU A 257 -6.90 23.72 -5.10
C LEU A 257 -7.80 24.54 -4.16
N PHE A 258 -7.65 24.38 -2.84
CA PHE A 258 -8.46 25.11 -1.84
C PHE A 258 -8.03 26.56 -1.64
N ILE A 259 -6.76 26.89 -1.86
CA ILE A 259 -6.27 28.28 -1.91
C ILE A 259 -6.83 28.98 -3.16
N GLY A 260 -6.70 28.35 -4.32
CA GLY A 260 -7.12 28.93 -5.59
C GLY A 260 -6.17 30.02 -6.08
N THR A 261 -6.71 31.07 -6.70
CA THR A 261 -5.92 32.12 -7.38
C THR A 261 -6.15 33.50 -6.75
N PRO A 262 -5.67 33.74 -5.53
CA PRO A 262 -5.83 35.04 -4.87
C PRO A 262 -5.17 36.16 -5.68
N GLN A 263 -5.75 37.36 -5.59
CA GLN A 263 -5.20 38.54 -6.25
C GLN A 263 -3.97 39.05 -5.52
N ASP A 264 -4.02 39.06 -4.18
CA ASP A 264 -2.97 39.54 -3.28
C ASP A 264 -2.53 38.44 -2.30
N PHE A 265 -1.32 38.57 -1.77
CA PHE A 265 -0.75 37.64 -0.78
C PHE A 265 -0.72 38.28 0.61
N PRO A 266 -0.87 37.50 1.69
CA PRO A 266 -0.78 38.02 3.04
C PRO A 266 0.64 38.54 3.37
N PRO A 267 0.79 39.39 4.39
CA PRO A 267 2.10 39.75 4.92
C PRO A 267 2.87 38.49 5.34
N VAL A 268 4.16 38.47 5.01
CA VAL A 268 5.07 37.37 5.35
C VAL A 268 6.00 37.79 6.48
N ASP A 269 6.31 36.86 7.37
CA ASP A 269 7.17 37.10 8.53
C ASP A 269 8.66 36.80 8.25
N GLU A 270 9.53 37.05 9.23
CA GLU A 270 10.96 36.83 9.05
C GLU A 270 11.33 35.34 8.89
N GLU A 271 10.55 34.43 9.45
CA GLU A 271 10.80 32.99 9.40
C GLU A 271 10.53 32.44 8.00
N GLU A 272 9.40 32.81 7.39
CA GLU A 272 9.02 32.46 6.03
C GLU A 272 10.02 33.02 5.00
N LEU A 273 10.46 34.28 5.21
CA LEU A 273 11.49 34.90 4.37
C LEU A 273 12.84 34.19 4.52
N GLN A 274 13.20 33.80 5.74
CA GLN A 274 14.42 33.04 5.98
C GLN A 274 14.36 31.66 5.29
N ALA A 275 13.26 30.93 5.44
CA ALA A 275 13.01 29.64 4.79
C ALA A 275 13.11 29.74 3.26
N PHE A 276 12.48 30.75 2.65
CA PHE A 276 12.58 31.03 1.22
C PHE A 276 14.04 31.21 0.78
N THR A 277 14.80 31.99 1.52
CA THR A 277 16.21 32.26 1.18
C THR A 277 17.15 31.09 1.44
N GLN A 278 16.73 30.12 2.26
CA GLN A 278 17.42 28.85 2.47
C GLN A 278 17.08 27.81 1.40
N GLY A 279 16.16 28.11 0.48
CA GLY A 279 15.82 27.26 -0.65
C GLY A 279 14.59 26.37 -0.46
N VAL A 280 13.74 26.66 0.53
CA VAL A 280 12.41 26.04 0.62
C VAL A 280 11.61 26.37 -0.64
N ALA A 281 10.86 25.39 -1.16
CA ALA A 281 10.16 25.54 -2.42
C ALA A 281 9.07 26.62 -2.31
N PRO A 282 8.95 27.57 -3.27
CA PRO A 282 7.93 28.61 -3.22
C PRO A 282 6.50 28.06 -3.20
N MET A 283 6.28 26.87 -3.77
CA MET A 283 4.99 26.18 -3.73
C MET A 283 4.64 25.67 -2.33
N GLU A 284 5.62 25.20 -1.55
CA GLU A 284 5.41 24.77 -0.16
C GLU A 284 5.06 25.97 0.71
N LEU A 285 5.83 27.05 0.60
CA LEU A 285 5.54 28.31 1.29
C LEU A 285 4.19 28.90 0.86
N PHE A 286 3.82 28.79 -0.41
CA PHE A 286 2.52 29.24 -0.88
C PHE A 286 1.39 28.51 -0.15
N VAL A 287 1.50 27.20 0.04
CA VAL A 287 0.49 26.41 0.75
C VAL A 287 0.45 26.73 2.25
N ASP A 288 1.59 27.00 2.86
CA ASP A 288 1.70 27.29 4.28
C ASP A 288 1.19 28.70 4.64
N VAL A 289 1.56 29.68 3.81
CA VAL A 289 1.33 31.11 4.08
C VAL A 289 -0.06 31.57 3.60
N VAL A 290 -0.51 31.08 2.45
CA VAL A 290 -1.69 31.65 1.79
C VAL A 290 -2.97 30.98 2.28
N PRO A 291 -3.94 31.74 2.82
CA PRO A 291 -5.16 31.14 3.37
C PRO A 291 -5.99 30.42 2.31
N HIS A 292 -6.63 29.32 2.73
CA HIS A 292 -7.62 28.63 1.90
C HIS A 292 -8.82 29.54 1.61
N SER A 293 -9.20 29.65 0.34
CA SER A 293 -10.42 30.36 -0.07
C SER A 293 -11.69 29.49 0.06
N VAL A 294 -11.50 28.18 0.19
CA VAL A 294 -12.57 27.19 0.45
C VAL A 294 -12.22 26.41 1.70
N GLN A 295 -13.18 26.28 2.63
CA GLN A 295 -12.96 25.51 3.85
C GLN A 295 -12.61 24.06 3.52
N ALA A 296 -11.41 23.65 3.92
CA ALA A 296 -10.99 22.26 3.96
C ALA A 296 -11.49 21.61 5.26
N PRO A 297 -11.73 20.28 5.28
CA PRO A 297 -12.04 19.57 6.52
C PRO A 297 -10.87 19.63 7.51
N ASP A 298 -11.17 19.72 8.81
CA ASP A 298 -10.14 19.75 9.87
C ASP A 298 -9.46 18.37 10.03
N GLU A 299 -10.23 17.29 9.89
CA GLU A 299 -9.76 15.91 9.85
C GLU A 299 -10.36 15.20 8.64
N GLY A 300 -9.61 14.26 8.04
CA GLY A 300 -10.13 13.50 6.93
C GLY A 300 -9.07 12.89 6.02
N LEU A 301 -9.54 12.19 4.99
CA LEU A 301 -8.68 11.61 3.98
C LEU A 301 -8.04 12.73 3.15
N LEU A 302 -6.69 12.74 3.10
CA LEU A 302 -5.87 13.75 2.40
C LEU A 302 -6.10 15.21 2.86
N GLY A 303 -6.70 15.45 4.03
CA GLY A 303 -7.13 16.80 4.44
C GLY A 303 -8.15 17.44 3.48
N ALA A 304 -8.81 16.61 2.66
CA ALA A 304 -9.68 17.06 1.58
C ALA A 304 -11.04 16.36 1.56
N PHE A 305 -11.21 15.26 2.27
CA PHE A 305 -12.49 14.55 2.35
C PHE A 305 -12.82 14.23 3.79
N ASP A 306 -13.96 14.72 4.26
CA ASP A 306 -14.51 14.34 5.56
C ASP A 306 -14.80 12.82 5.58
N ARG A 307 -14.82 12.21 6.77
CA ARG A 307 -15.08 10.76 6.89
C ARG A 307 -16.43 10.37 6.29
N THR A 308 -17.43 11.25 6.30
CA THR A 308 -18.75 11.03 5.70
C THR A 308 -18.74 11.09 4.17
N GLU A 309 -17.70 11.67 3.57
CA GLU A 309 -17.49 11.74 2.12
C GLU A 309 -16.77 10.50 1.58
N VAL A 310 -16.36 9.57 2.45
CA VAL A 310 -15.58 8.37 2.08
C VAL A 310 -16.38 7.12 2.44
N THR A 311 -16.66 6.29 1.45
CA THR A 311 -17.37 5.01 1.65
C THR A 311 -16.65 3.87 0.95
N PRO A 312 -16.92 2.61 1.33
CA PRO A 312 -16.53 1.48 0.50
C PRO A 312 -17.17 1.57 -0.90
N LEU A 313 -16.52 0.98 -1.89
CA LEU A 313 -17.03 0.93 -3.27
C LEU A 313 -18.36 0.16 -3.38
N HIS A 314 -18.54 -0.84 -2.53
CA HIS A 314 -19.74 -1.70 -2.50
C HIS A 314 -20.00 -2.16 -1.06
N ALA A 315 -21.26 -2.29 -0.67
CA ALA A 315 -21.65 -2.63 0.71
C ALA A 315 -21.02 -3.94 1.24
N SER A 316 -20.70 -4.89 0.34
CA SER A 316 -20.02 -6.13 0.75
C SER A 316 -18.66 -5.89 1.41
N PHE A 317 -18.00 -4.76 1.13
CA PHE A 317 -16.70 -4.39 1.71
C PHE A 317 -16.77 -3.93 3.16
N GLU A 318 -17.96 -3.64 3.70
CA GLU A 318 -18.14 -3.39 5.14
C GLU A 318 -17.79 -4.61 5.99
N ARG A 319 -17.83 -5.82 5.40
CA ARG A 319 -17.40 -7.06 6.04
C ARG A 319 -15.89 -7.26 6.01
N SER A 320 -15.14 -6.46 5.23
CA SER A 320 -13.68 -6.62 5.14
C SER A 320 -13.04 -6.38 6.50
N ARG A 321 -12.21 -7.34 6.93
CA ARG A 321 -11.37 -7.20 8.13
C ARG A 321 -10.04 -6.50 7.84
N ALA A 322 -9.65 -6.44 6.56
CA ALA A 322 -8.48 -5.71 6.11
C ALA A 322 -8.86 -4.26 5.73
N PRO A 323 -7.92 -3.29 5.88
CA PRO A 323 -8.11 -1.92 5.39
C PRO A 323 -8.51 -1.92 3.90
N LEU A 324 -9.31 -0.99 3.41
CA LEU A 324 -9.62 -0.91 1.97
C LEU A 324 -8.59 -0.02 1.26
N HIS A 325 -8.16 -0.43 0.08
CA HIS A 325 -7.27 0.37 -0.78
C HIS A 325 -8.05 1.07 -1.89
N LEU A 326 -9.31 0.74 -2.09
CA LEU A 326 -10.18 1.39 -3.07
C LEU A 326 -11.42 1.97 -2.37
N LEU A 327 -11.45 3.29 -2.27
CA LEU A 327 -12.46 4.04 -1.53
C LEU A 327 -13.29 4.87 -2.50
N LYS A 328 -14.61 4.81 -2.38
CA LYS A 328 -15.52 5.69 -3.13
C LYS A 328 -15.59 7.04 -2.44
N LEU A 329 -15.54 8.11 -3.25
CA LEU A 329 -15.54 9.49 -2.78
C LEU A 329 -16.84 10.20 -3.19
N ASN A 330 -17.40 10.96 -2.25
CA ASN A 330 -18.41 11.95 -2.55
C ASN A 330 -17.72 13.26 -2.99
N MET A 331 -17.92 13.64 -4.26
CA MET A 331 -17.26 14.79 -4.86
C MET A 331 -18.12 16.06 -4.87
N GLU A 332 -19.33 16.05 -4.31
CA GLU A 332 -20.27 17.18 -4.41
C GLU A 332 -19.65 18.50 -3.91
N ARG A 333 -18.87 18.47 -2.83
CA ARG A 333 -18.19 19.64 -2.28
C ARG A 333 -17.04 20.14 -3.18
N LEU A 334 -16.28 19.22 -3.77
CA LEU A 334 -15.11 19.56 -4.60
C LEU A 334 -15.47 19.95 -6.04
N LYS A 335 -16.57 19.45 -6.59
CA LYS A 335 -17.06 19.77 -7.95
C LYS A 335 -17.06 21.28 -8.26
N PRO A 336 -17.66 22.17 -7.45
CA PRO A 336 -17.65 23.61 -7.74
C PRO A 336 -16.25 24.24 -7.66
N VAL A 337 -15.36 23.70 -6.81
CA VAL A 337 -13.97 24.18 -6.69
C VAL A 337 -13.18 23.79 -7.95
N LEU A 338 -13.27 22.52 -8.35
CA LEU A 338 -12.65 21.99 -9.57
C LEU A 338 -13.18 22.68 -10.84
N ALA A 339 -14.46 23.05 -10.88
CA ALA A 339 -15.02 23.79 -12.01
C ALA A 339 -14.33 25.14 -12.24
N LYS A 340 -14.01 25.85 -11.14
CA LYS A 340 -13.32 27.15 -11.16
C LYS A 340 -11.80 27.05 -11.34
N PHE A 341 -11.22 25.89 -11.03
CA PHE A 341 -9.77 25.68 -11.15
C PHE A 341 -9.27 25.85 -12.58
N ASP A 342 -8.22 26.63 -12.78
CA ASP A 342 -7.49 26.76 -14.04
C ASP A 342 -6.00 26.45 -13.81
N PRO A 343 -5.44 25.42 -14.47
CA PRO A 343 -4.04 25.04 -14.27
C PRO A 343 -3.05 26.17 -14.59
N ASN A 344 -3.29 26.94 -15.64
CA ASN A 344 -2.37 28.01 -16.05
C ASN A 344 -2.41 29.17 -15.07
N GLN A 345 -3.61 29.57 -14.61
CA GLN A 345 -3.74 30.61 -13.60
C GLN A 345 -3.13 30.21 -12.25
N MET A 346 -3.19 28.92 -11.89
CA MET A 346 -2.53 28.41 -10.68
C MET A 346 -1.01 28.53 -10.80
N VAL A 347 -0.42 28.07 -11.91
CA VAL A 347 1.03 28.22 -12.18
C VAL A 347 1.44 29.69 -12.13
N ASP A 348 0.68 30.56 -12.79
CA ASP A 348 0.95 32.00 -12.79
C ASP A 348 0.82 32.62 -11.39
N THR A 349 -0.13 32.14 -10.58
CA THR A 349 -0.30 32.60 -9.19
C THR A 349 0.88 32.21 -8.32
N VAL A 350 1.36 30.97 -8.38
CA VAL A 350 2.55 30.54 -7.62
C VAL A 350 3.78 31.32 -8.09
N ARG A 351 3.93 31.59 -9.40
CA ARG A 351 5.02 32.44 -9.90
C ARG A 351 4.93 33.88 -9.42
N ARG A 352 3.72 34.46 -9.30
CA ARG A 352 3.52 35.78 -8.69
C ARG A 352 3.89 35.75 -7.20
N PHE A 353 3.55 34.67 -6.49
CA PHE A 353 3.95 34.49 -5.09
C PHE A 353 5.47 34.39 -4.93
N THR A 354 6.15 33.65 -5.80
CA THR A 354 7.62 33.62 -5.82
C THR A 354 8.21 35.01 -5.95
N LYS A 355 7.73 35.82 -6.91
CA LYS A 355 8.20 37.21 -7.07
C LYS A 355 7.92 38.08 -5.84
N TYR A 356 6.75 37.91 -5.22
CA TYR A 356 6.41 38.58 -3.97
C TYR A 356 7.41 38.23 -2.85
N MET A 357 7.79 36.97 -2.71
CA MET A 357 8.82 36.54 -1.74
C MET A 357 10.20 37.13 -2.06
N GLU A 358 10.60 37.17 -3.33
CA GLU A 358 11.87 37.79 -3.76
C GLU A 358 11.94 39.29 -3.42
N GLU A 359 10.85 40.01 -3.66
CA GLU A 359 10.71 41.43 -3.34
C GLU A 359 10.81 41.68 -1.82
N LYS A 360 10.15 40.83 -1.01
CA LYS A 360 10.15 40.96 0.45
C LYS A 360 11.47 40.53 1.09
N ALA A 361 12.11 39.49 0.59
CA ALA A 361 13.40 39.00 1.09
C ALA A 361 14.59 39.87 0.65
N GLY A 362 14.40 40.72 -0.38
CA GLY A 362 15.46 41.53 -0.97
C GLY A 362 16.52 40.73 -1.73
N LYS A 363 16.34 39.42 -1.89
CA LYS A 363 17.20 38.50 -2.65
C LYS A 363 16.39 37.30 -3.13
N GLY A 364 16.80 36.74 -4.28
CA GLY A 364 16.16 35.56 -4.85
C GLY A 364 16.46 34.27 -4.08
N ALA A 365 15.58 33.27 -4.21
CA ALA A 365 15.85 31.92 -3.74
C ALA A 365 16.95 31.25 -4.60
N PRO A 366 17.72 30.30 -4.02
CA PRO A 366 18.63 29.47 -4.80
C PRO A 366 17.89 28.77 -5.96
N PRO A 367 18.47 28.70 -7.18
CA PRO A 367 17.83 28.02 -8.30
C PRO A 367 17.66 26.53 -7.98
N ASN A 368 16.41 26.05 -8.03
CA ASN A 368 16.10 24.62 -7.91
C ASN A 368 15.16 24.19 -9.06
N PRO A 369 15.68 23.47 -10.08
CA PRO A 369 14.87 22.99 -11.20
C PRO A 369 13.68 22.10 -10.78
N GLN A 370 13.79 21.41 -9.64
CA GLN A 370 12.72 20.53 -9.14
C GLN A 370 11.45 21.31 -8.76
N ASN A 371 11.58 22.59 -8.36
CA ASN A 371 10.42 23.39 -7.96
C ASN A 371 9.42 23.58 -9.12
N GLU A 372 9.94 23.88 -10.30
CA GLU A 372 9.12 24.07 -11.50
C GLU A 372 8.53 22.74 -12.00
N GLU A 373 9.29 21.65 -11.90
CA GLU A 373 8.81 20.31 -12.23
C GLU A 373 7.68 19.85 -11.29
N MET A 374 7.80 20.09 -9.99
CA MET A 374 6.77 19.80 -8.99
C MET A 374 5.51 20.63 -9.22
N LEU A 375 5.65 21.94 -9.46
CA LEU A 375 4.51 22.82 -9.77
C LEU A 375 3.76 22.36 -11.03
N LYS A 376 4.51 21.98 -12.07
CA LYS A 376 3.93 21.44 -13.30
C LYS A 376 3.24 20.11 -13.04
N ALA A 377 3.85 19.20 -12.28
CA ALA A 377 3.26 17.91 -11.93
C ALA A 377 1.96 18.08 -11.12
N ALA A 378 1.95 18.95 -10.12
CA ALA A 378 0.76 19.27 -9.33
C ALA A 378 -0.37 19.84 -10.21
N SER A 379 -0.04 20.77 -11.11
CA SER A 379 -1.01 21.38 -12.03
C SER A 379 -1.60 20.38 -13.02
N VAL A 380 -0.79 19.44 -13.53
CA VAL A 380 -1.27 18.34 -14.38
C VAL A 380 -2.20 17.42 -13.60
N LEU A 381 -1.82 17.01 -12.38
CA LEU A 381 -2.63 16.12 -11.56
C LEU A 381 -3.97 16.75 -11.16
N LEU A 382 -4.01 18.05 -10.85
CA LEU A 382 -5.28 18.77 -10.62
C LEU A 382 -6.10 18.92 -11.90
N GLY A 383 -5.45 19.15 -13.04
CA GLY A 383 -6.10 19.18 -14.34
C GLY A 383 -6.77 17.84 -14.68
N ASP A 384 -6.06 16.74 -14.46
CA ASP A 384 -6.57 15.38 -14.64
C ASP A 384 -7.71 15.10 -13.65
N LEU A 385 -7.57 15.49 -12.37
CA LEU A 385 -8.62 15.34 -11.37
C LEU A 385 -9.87 16.14 -11.76
N LYS A 386 -9.72 17.39 -12.22
CA LYS A 386 -10.82 18.22 -12.73
C LYS A 386 -11.53 17.51 -13.87
N LYS A 387 -10.79 17.03 -14.86
CA LYS A 387 -11.35 16.31 -16.01
C LYS A 387 -12.11 15.07 -15.56
N LEU A 388 -11.48 14.27 -14.71
CA LEU A 388 -12.03 13.03 -14.18
C LEU A 388 -13.34 13.26 -13.43
N VAL A 389 -13.42 14.30 -12.59
CA VAL A 389 -14.61 14.59 -11.78
C VAL A 389 -15.73 15.26 -12.58
N LEU A 390 -15.40 16.15 -13.52
CA LEU A 390 -16.41 16.94 -14.24
C LEU A 390 -16.91 16.26 -15.53
N GLU A 391 -16.06 15.47 -16.19
CA GLU A 391 -16.40 14.79 -17.45
C GLU A 391 -16.63 13.29 -17.28
N GLY A 392 -16.12 12.70 -16.18
CA GLY A 392 -16.23 11.29 -15.88
C GLY A 392 -17.68 10.83 -15.68
N LYS A 393 -18.01 9.67 -16.24
CA LYS A 393 -19.33 9.04 -16.12
C LYS A 393 -19.26 7.82 -15.22
N GLY A 394 -19.28 8.04 -13.91
CA GLY A 394 -19.26 6.96 -12.94
C GLY A 394 -18.97 7.43 -11.53
N ASP A 395 -18.61 6.48 -10.68
CA ASP A 395 -18.24 6.72 -9.30
C ASP A 395 -16.77 7.17 -9.23
N VAL A 396 -16.52 8.31 -8.60
CA VAL A 396 -15.15 8.76 -8.33
C VAL A 396 -14.62 8.00 -7.13
N CYS A 397 -13.44 7.42 -7.29
CA CYS A 397 -12.78 6.62 -6.25
C CYS A 397 -11.34 7.08 -6.05
N LEU A 398 -10.83 6.92 -4.82
CA LEU A 398 -9.42 6.99 -4.52
C LEU A 398 -8.86 5.59 -4.39
N ARG A 399 -7.79 5.31 -5.13
CA ARG A 399 -7.00 4.11 -4.98
C ARG A 399 -5.70 4.42 -4.25
N GLN A 400 -5.44 3.68 -3.19
CA GLN A 400 -4.17 3.63 -2.49
C GLN A 400 -3.30 2.54 -3.12
N MET A 401 -2.04 2.87 -3.37
CA MET A 401 -1.12 2.09 -4.18
C MET A 401 0.23 2.01 -3.48
N THR A 402 0.87 0.86 -3.56
CA THR A 402 2.30 0.77 -3.25
C THR A 402 3.12 1.38 -4.39
N GLU A 403 4.42 1.60 -4.18
CA GLU A 403 5.32 2.01 -5.26
C GLU A 403 5.33 0.98 -6.41
N GLY A 404 5.29 -0.32 -6.09
CA GLY A 404 5.19 -1.38 -7.09
C GLY A 404 3.89 -1.35 -7.91
N ASP A 405 2.76 -1.05 -7.26
CA ASP A 405 1.49 -0.85 -7.94
C ASP A 405 1.57 0.36 -8.90
N ALA A 406 2.20 1.47 -8.46
CA ALA A 406 2.35 2.67 -9.28
C ALA A 406 3.24 2.42 -10.50
N MET A 407 4.32 1.66 -10.35
CA MET A 407 5.22 1.28 -11.44
C MET A 407 4.56 0.32 -12.44
N SER A 408 3.70 -0.59 -11.97
CA SER A 408 3.00 -1.57 -12.81
C SER A 408 1.68 -1.06 -13.41
N GLU A 409 1.26 0.16 -13.07
CA GLU A 409 -0.03 0.72 -13.48
C GLU A 409 -0.20 0.79 -15.00
N ARG A 410 0.88 1.02 -15.74
CA ARG A 410 0.86 1.01 -17.21
C ARG A 410 0.50 -0.38 -17.76
N ASP A 411 1.06 -1.43 -17.17
CA ASP A 411 0.78 -2.81 -17.58
C ASP A 411 -0.65 -3.22 -17.17
N LEU A 412 -1.09 -2.82 -15.97
CA LEU A 412 -2.48 -2.99 -15.54
C LEU A 412 -3.45 -2.29 -16.50
N ALA A 413 -3.16 -1.04 -16.91
CA ALA A 413 -3.95 -0.31 -17.87
C ALA A 413 -4.06 -1.04 -19.22
N ALA A 414 -2.98 -1.69 -19.69
CA ALA A 414 -3.03 -2.50 -20.91
C ALA A 414 -3.97 -3.70 -20.77
N VAL A 415 -3.98 -4.37 -19.61
CA VAL A 415 -4.93 -5.47 -19.30
C VAL A 415 -6.35 -4.94 -19.23
N ARG A 416 -6.59 -3.80 -18.57
CA ARG A 416 -7.92 -3.16 -18.51
C ARG A 416 -8.45 -2.81 -19.91
N ASN A 417 -7.60 -2.21 -20.74
CA ASN A 417 -7.95 -1.87 -22.11
C ASN A 417 -8.31 -3.13 -22.92
N ALA A 418 -7.57 -4.24 -22.75
CA ALA A 418 -7.92 -5.52 -23.35
C ALA A 418 -9.26 -6.07 -22.83
N LEU A 419 -9.53 -6.00 -21.52
CA LEU A 419 -10.81 -6.42 -20.94
C LEU A 419 -12.00 -5.64 -21.50
N GLN A 420 -11.82 -4.34 -21.76
CA GLN A 420 -12.88 -3.45 -22.24
C GLN A 420 -12.98 -3.37 -23.77
N GLY A 421 -11.93 -3.78 -24.49
CA GLY A 421 -11.87 -3.75 -25.95
C GLY A 421 -12.76 -4.81 -26.61
N PRO A 422 -13.15 -4.61 -27.89
CA PRO A 422 -13.99 -5.53 -28.62
C PRO A 422 -13.34 -6.91 -28.74
N ARG A 423 -14.10 -7.98 -28.49
CA ARG A 423 -13.68 -9.35 -28.77
C ARG A 423 -13.85 -9.59 -30.27
N ILE A 424 -12.75 -9.65 -31.02
CA ILE A 424 -12.77 -10.12 -32.40
C ILE A 424 -12.89 -11.63 -32.36
N ILE A 425 -14.11 -12.14 -32.55
CA ILE A 425 -14.35 -13.56 -32.77
C ILE A 425 -14.18 -13.78 -34.28
N LEU A 426 -13.05 -14.35 -34.69
CA LEU A 426 -12.92 -14.89 -36.04
C LEU A 426 -13.72 -16.20 -36.08
N SER A 427 -14.92 -16.14 -36.63
CA SER A 427 -15.82 -17.28 -36.87
C SER A 427 -15.35 -18.13 -38.04
#